data_AF-A0A3C1L4X8-F1
#
_entry.id   AF-A0A3C1L4X8-F1
#
_cell.length_a   1.000
_cell.length_b   1.000
_cell.length_c   1.000
_cell.angle_alpha   90.00
_cell.angle_beta   90.00
_cell.angle_gamma   90.00
#
_symmetry.space_group_name_H-M   'P 1'
#
loop_
_entity.id
_entity.type
_entity.pdbx_description
1 polymer ?
#
loop_
_entity_poly.entity_id
_entity_poly.type
_entity_poly.pdbx_seq_one_letter_code
_entity_poly.pdbx_strand_id
1 'polypeptide(L)'
;AGAVDPATKPSTSTMNIARPAQTLANHAIVPVSARGFSMFTEAGGNLIADLAGYFIGGAAPAQFGPPSNAASPACTTPSVGFPNSPVGPIVFGSSKRSVADLQNRLATLGFWNAGADGSYGLTTVQAVMAFQKWKGLPSTTVVDNATAIA
;
A
#
# COMPACT_ATOMS: atom_id res chain seq x y z
N ALA A 1 21.19 21.88 -8.55
CA ALA A 1 20.08 20.92 -8.62
C ALA A 1 18.80 21.67 -8.96
N GLY A 2 17.91 21.10 -9.78
CA GLY A 2 16.59 21.70 -10.05
C GLY A 2 16.40 22.47 -11.37
N ALA A 3 17.24 22.25 -12.39
CA ALA A 3 17.04 22.81 -13.73
C ALA A 3 15.94 22.09 -14.53
N VAL A 4 15.60 20.86 -14.14
CA VAL A 4 14.57 20.04 -14.81
C VAL A 4 13.24 20.17 -14.06
N ASP A 5 12.16 20.33 -14.84
CA ASP A 5 10.78 20.33 -14.35
C ASP A 5 10.50 19.01 -13.62
N PRO A 6 10.07 19.04 -12.34
CA PRO A 6 9.78 17.84 -11.57
C PRO A 6 8.64 16.97 -12.14
N ALA A 7 7.80 17.50 -13.05
CA ALA A 7 6.82 16.70 -13.78
C ALA A 7 7.47 15.73 -14.79
N THR A 8 8.69 16.04 -15.26
CA THR A 8 9.44 15.21 -16.21
C THR A 8 10.29 14.21 -15.45
N LYS A 9 9.79 12.98 -15.32
CA LYS A 9 10.51 11.88 -14.68
C LYS A 9 11.62 11.36 -15.60
N PRO A 10 12.88 11.26 -15.12
CA PRO A 10 13.96 10.68 -15.91
C PRO A 10 13.75 9.18 -16.13
N SER A 11 14.18 8.66 -17.28
CA SER A 11 14.17 7.22 -17.60
C SER A 11 15.38 6.47 -17.04
N THR A 12 16.22 7.13 -16.25
CA THR A 12 17.39 6.54 -15.62
C THR A 12 17.09 6.25 -14.16
N SER A 13 17.29 4.99 -13.77
CA SER A 13 17.14 4.50 -12.41
C SER A 13 18.48 4.00 -11.90
N THR A 14 18.76 4.20 -10.62
CA THR A 14 19.88 3.51 -9.95
C THR A 14 19.46 2.13 -9.43
N MET A 15 18.17 1.80 -9.49
CA MET A 15 17.60 0.53 -9.04
C MET A 15 17.58 -0.51 -10.17
N ASN A 16 18.37 -1.57 -10.02
CA ASN A 16 18.53 -2.65 -11.01
C ASN A 16 17.68 -3.89 -10.67
N ILE A 17 16.37 -3.73 -10.46
CA ILE A 17 15.48 -4.91 -10.29
C ILE A 17 15.21 -5.52 -11.66
N ALA A 18 15.64 -6.76 -11.88
CA ALA A 18 15.43 -7.47 -13.14
C ALA A 18 14.18 -8.36 -13.12
N ARG A 19 13.70 -8.77 -11.93
CA ARG A 19 12.55 -9.68 -11.74
C ARG A 19 11.79 -9.38 -10.45
N PRO A 20 10.50 -9.75 -10.35
CA PRO A 20 9.72 -9.62 -9.11
C PRO A 20 10.39 -10.30 -7.90
N ALA A 21 10.15 -9.75 -6.70
CA ALA A 21 10.64 -10.24 -5.41
C ALA A 21 12.17 -10.23 -5.20
N GLN A 22 12.93 -9.46 -6.00
CA GLN A 22 14.34 -9.22 -5.73
C GLN A 22 14.54 -8.12 -4.68
N THR A 23 15.39 -8.40 -3.68
CA THR A 23 15.94 -7.39 -2.77
C THR A 23 17.38 -7.14 -3.17
N LEU A 24 17.64 -6.01 -3.81
CA LEU A 24 18.99 -5.57 -4.17
C LEU A 24 19.28 -4.26 -3.46
N ALA A 25 20.33 -4.26 -2.63
CA ALA A 25 20.80 -3.05 -2.00
C ALA A 25 21.36 -2.10 -3.06
N ASN A 26 20.98 -0.83 -2.97
CA ASN A 26 21.44 0.22 -3.86
C ASN A 26 21.64 1.50 -3.06
N HIS A 27 22.65 2.29 -3.42
CA HIS A 27 22.97 3.56 -2.77
C HIS A 27 23.22 4.62 -3.85
N ALA A 28 22.61 5.79 -3.68
CA ALA A 28 22.79 6.92 -4.58
C ALA A 28 23.06 8.19 -3.76
N ILE A 29 24.07 8.95 -4.18
CA ILE A 29 24.38 10.26 -3.62
C ILE A 29 23.89 11.31 -4.61
N VAL A 30 22.99 12.19 -4.16
CA VAL A 30 22.42 13.25 -5.00
C VAL A 30 22.60 14.62 -4.35
N PRO A 31 22.93 15.67 -5.12
CA PRO A 31 22.92 17.02 -4.60
C PRO A 31 21.49 17.47 -4.31
N VAL A 32 21.26 18.03 -3.12
CA VAL A 32 19.96 18.57 -2.70
C VAL A 32 19.97 20.11 -2.76
N SER A 33 18.84 20.72 -3.08
CA SER A 33 18.61 22.17 -3.00
C SER A 33 17.46 22.49 -2.04
N ALA A 34 17.03 23.74 -1.95
CA ALA A 34 15.82 24.12 -1.19
C ALA A 34 14.55 23.36 -1.65
N ARG A 35 14.57 22.76 -2.84
CA ARG A 35 13.49 21.89 -3.37
C ARG A 35 13.49 20.48 -2.76
N GLY A 36 14.59 20.06 -2.13
CA GLY A 36 14.81 18.68 -1.71
C GLY A 36 15.14 17.74 -2.88
N PHE A 37 14.81 16.46 -2.70
CA PHE A 37 14.91 15.40 -3.72
C PHE A 37 13.58 14.64 -3.81
N SER A 38 13.35 13.94 -4.92
CA SER A 38 12.17 13.09 -5.11
C SER A 38 12.60 11.67 -5.53
N MET A 39 11.81 10.68 -5.12
CA MET A 39 11.96 9.28 -5.50
C MET A 39 10.63 8.79 -6.09
N PHE A 40 10.68 7.94 -7.11
CA PHE A 40 9.49 7.38 -7.75
C PHE A 40 9.79 5.99 -8.33
N THR A 41 8.75 5.19 -8.56
CA THR A 41 8.81 3.92 -9.30
C THR A 41 8.38 4.15 -10.74
N GLU A 42 9.20 3.79 -11.73
CA GLU A 42 8.88 3.97 -13.16
C GLU A 42 7.76 3.03 -13.64
N ALA A 43 7.81 1.75 -13.26
CA ALA A 43 6.86 0.71 -13.66
C ALA A 43 5.91 0.26 -12.52
N GLY A 44 5.77 1.09 -11.47
CA GLY A 44 5.02 0.77 -10.25
C GLY A 44 5.82 -0.05 -9.23
N GLY A 45 5.23 -0.31 -8.05
CA GLY A 45 5.85 -1.04 -6.94
C GLY A 45 5.83 -0.25 -5.62
N ASN A 46 6.16 -0.92 -4.52
CA ASN A 46 6.34 -0.27 -3.23
C ASN A 46 7.78 0.25 -3.10
N LEU A 47 7.95 1.48 -2.65
CA LEU A 47 9.24 2.08 -2.34
C LEU A 47 9.44 2.12 -0.82
N ILE A 48 10.56 1.57 -0.33
CA ILE A 48 11.05 1.76 1.04
C ILE A 48 12.42 2.41 0.90
N ALA A 49 12.64 3.54 1.57
CA ALA A 49 13.89 4.28 1.54
C ALA A 49 14.35 4.60 2.97
N ASP A 50 15.65 4.49 3.21
CA ASP A 50 16.32 5.02 4.40
C ASP A 50 17.15 6.25 3.98
N LEU A 51 17.17 7.29 4.81
CA LEU A 51 17.85 8.56 4.53
C LEU A 51 18.83 8.86 5.66
N ALA A 52 20.12 8.84 5.36
CA ALA A 52 21.17 9.29 6.26
C ALA A 52 21.97 10.43 5.61
N GLY A 53 22.19 11.53 6.33
CA GLY A 53 22.98 12.65 5.84
C GLY A 53 23.01 13.83 6.80
N TYR A 54 23.96 14.75 6.60
CA TYR A 54 24.06 16.00 7.34
C TYR A 54 24.18 17.17 6.36
N PHE A 55 23.51 18.28 6.65
CA PHE A 55 23.45 19.47 5.79
C PHE A 55 24.42 20.53 6.31
N ILE A 56 25.44 20.86 5.52
CA ILE A 56 26.46 21.87 5.86
C ILE A 56 26.37 23.06 4.89
N GLY A 57 25.50 24.02 5.18
CA GLY A 57 25.42 25.27 4.40
C GLY A 57 24.04 25.92 4.38
N GLY A 58 23.86 26.91 3.50
CA GLY A 58 22.56 27.43 3.11
C GLY A 58 22.03 26.69 1.88
N ALA A 59 20.71 26.50 1.78
CA ALA A 59 20.13 25.80 0.63
C ALA A 59 20.33 26.59 -0.66
N ALA A 60 20.89 25.94 -1.68
CA ALA A 60 20.95 26.54 -3.02
C ALA A 60 19.53 26.85 -3.51
N PRO A 61 19.30 28.00 -4.17
CA PRO A 61 18.00 28.33 -4.71
C PRO A 61 17.57 27.30 -5.77
N ALA A 62 16.27 27.04 -5.85
CA ALA A 62 15.67 26.17 -6.85
C ALA A 62 14.66 26.95 -7.68
N GLN A 63 14.71 26.80 -9.00
CA GLN A 63 13.80 27.47 -9.93
C GLN A 63 12.35 27.01 -9.78
N PHE A 64 12.14 25.75 -9.37
CA PHE A 64 10.83 25.16 -9.15
C PHE A 64 10.63 24.83 -7.66
N GLY A 65 9.40 24.98 -7.18
CA GLY A 65 9.02 24.55 -5.84
C GLY A 65 9.04 23.02 -5.65
N PRO A 66 8.89 22.53 -4.42
CA PRO A 66 8.76 21.10 -4.18
C PRO A 66 7.53 20.54 -4.90
N PRO A 67 7.60 19.33 -5.49
CA PRO A 67 6.41 18.70 -6.05
C PRO A 67 5.37 18.48 -4.93
N SER A 68 4.10 18.71 -5.25
CA SER A 68 3.03 18.25 -4.36
C SER A 68 2.92 16.74 -4.46
N ASN A 69 2.91 16.06 -3.31
CA ASN A 69 2.49 14.67 -3.28
C ASN A 69 1.07 14.61 -3.83
N ALA A 70 0.78 13.63 -4.70
CA ALA A 70 -0.59 13.36 -5.09
C ALA A 70 -1.41 13.20 -3.80
N ALA A 71 -2.58 13.86 -3.76
CA ALA A 71 -3.48 13.71 -2.65
C ALA A 71 -3.69 12.21 -2.41
N SER A 72 -3.49 11.77 -1.16
CA SER A 72 -3.84 10.40 -0.80
C SER A 72 -5.28 10.17 -1.24
N PRO A 73 -5.59 9.08 -1.96
CA PRO A 73 -6.96 8.84 -2.40
C PRO A 73 -7.86 8.87 -1.17
N ALA A 74 -8.84 9.77 -1.17
CA ALA A 74 -9.77 9.93 -0.07
C ALA A 74 -10.59 8.64 0.07
N CYS A 75 -10.25 7.84 1.07
CA CYS A 75 -10.95 6.61 1.38
C CYS A 75 -12.21 6.97 2.18
N THR A 76 -13.34 7.14 1.50
CA THR A 76 -14.66 7.40 2.14
C THR A 76 -15.34 6.14 2.65
N THR A 77 -14.80 4.96 2.31
CA THR A 77 -15.26 3.66 2.77
C THR A 77 -14.05 2.88 3.26
N PRO A 78 -13.95 2.53 4.55
CA PRO A 78 -12.85 1.69 4.99
C PRO A 78 -13.02 0.36 4.23
N SER A 79 -12.16 0.06 3.27
CA SER A 79 -12.13 -1.22 2.58
C SER A 79 -10.85 -1.92 3.00
N VAL A 80 -10.91 -3.25 3.02
CA VAL A 80 -9.74 -4.09 3.27
C VAL A 80 -8.94 -4.13 1.95
N GLY A 81 -8.20 -3.07 1.63
CA GLY A 81 -7.43 -2.96 0.37
C GLY A 81 -7.25 -1.54 -0.15
N PHE A 82 -6.60 -1.41 -1.32
CA PHE A 82 -6.44 -0.13 -2.01
C PHE A 82 -7.77 0.32 -2.63
N PRO A 83 -8.13 1.61 -2.56
CA PRO A 83 -9.31 2.14 -3.26
C PRO A 83 -9.25 1.79 -4.74
N ASN A 84 -10.35 1.25 -5.29
CA ASN A 84 -10.51 0.86 -6.70
C ASN A 84 -9.59 -0.28 -7.20
N SER A 85 -8.87 -0.98 -6.32
CA SER A 85 -8.23 -2.24 -6.68
C SER A 85 -9.14 -3.42 -6.33
N PRO A 86 -9.33 -4.40 -7.23
CA PRO A 86 -10.08 -5.60 -6.89
C PRO A 86 -9.37 -6.31 -5.73
N VAL A 87 -10.09 -6.50 -4.63
CA VAL A 87 -9.59 -7.35 -3.54
C VAL A 87 -9.63 -8.78 -4.06
N GLY A 88 -8.45 -9.37 -4.25
CA GLY A 88 -8.35 -10.80 -4.58
C GLY A 88 -9.04 -11.62 -3.50
N PRO A 89 -9.69 -12.75 -3.83
CA PRO A 89 -10.53 -13.46 -2.89
C PRO A 89 -9.72 -13.89 -1.65
N ILE A 90 -10.22 -13.57 -0.45
CA ILE A 90 -9.61 -14.04 0.80
C ILE A 90 -10.24 -15.38 1.14
N VAL A 91 -9.39 -16.41 1.20
CA VAL A 91 -9.76 -17.83 1.34
C VAL A 91 -8.78 -18.56 2.26
N PHE A 92 -9.03 -19.85 2.48
CA PHE A 92 -8.06 -20.74 3.09
C PHE A 92 -6.72 -20.72 2.33
N GLY A 93 -5.63 -20.44 3.04
CA GLY A 93 -4.29 -20.33 2.45
C GLY A 93 -3.89 -18.93 1.98
N SER A 94 -4.79 -17.93 2.06
CA SER A 94 -4.42 -16.52 1.84
C SER A 94 -3.36 -16.03 2.84
N SER A 95 -2.69 -14.93 2.52
CA SER A 95 -1.61 -14.39 3.37
C SER A 95 -2.10 -14.06 4.78
N LYS A 96 -1.26 -14.33 5.79
CA LYS A 96 -1.59 -14.04 7.21
C LYS A 96 -2.03 -12.59 7.43
N ARG A 97 -1.41 -11.64 6.73
CA ARG A 97 -1.77 -10.22 6.80
C ARG A 97 -3.17 -9.95 6.28
N SER A 98 -3.50 -10.41 5.07
CA SER A 98 -4.84 -10.21 4.50
C SER A 98 -5.94 -10.83 5.37
N VAL A 99 -5.66 -11.99 5.98
CA VAL A 99 -6.62 -12.65 6.87
C VAL A 99 -6.76 -11.88 8.20
N ALA A 100 -5.68 -11.35 8.75
CA ALA A 100 -5.74 -10.53 9.97
C ALA A 100 -6.52 -9.23 9.74
N ASP A 101 -6.31 -8.57 8.58
CA ASP A 101 -7.05 -7.37 8.22
C ASP A 101 -8.57 -7.66 8.07
N LEU A 102 -8.92 -8.81 7.47
CA LEU A 102 -10.30 -9.30 7.41
C LEU A 102 -10.89 -9.54 8.81
N GLN A 103 -10.16 -10.24 9.68
CA GLN A 103 -10.61 -10.53 11.06
C GLN A 103 -10.83 -9.25 11.86
N ASN A 104 -9.93 -8.27 11.76
CA ASN A 104 -10.08 -6.95 12.37
C ASN A 104 -11.34 -6.22 11.85
N ARG A 105 -11.62 -6.35 10.56
CA ARG A 105 -12.82 -5.77 9.97
C ARG A 105 -14.08 -6.46 10.48
N LEU A 106 -14.12 -7.79 10.47
CA LEU A 106 -15.24 -8.54 11.04
C LEU A 106 -15.46 -8.20 12.52
N ALA A 107 -14.38 -7.90 13.27
CA ALA A 107 -14.47 -7.51 14.68
C ALA A 107 -15.15 -6.15 14.83
N THR A 108 -14.74 -5.18 14.02
CA THR A 108 -15.34 -3.84 13.97
C THR A 108 -16.83 -3.91 13.61
N LEU A 109 -17.22 -4.86 12.75
CA LEU A 109 -18.60 -5.08 12.32
C LEU A 109 -19.41 -5.94 13.31
N GLY A 110 -18.79 -6.45 14.39
CA GLY A 110 -19.46 -7.27 15.40
C GLY A 110 -19.65 -8.75 15.02
N PHE A 111 -19.02 -9.23 13.94
CA PHE A 111 -19.08 -10.62 13.48
C PHE A 111 -17.90 -11.47 13.97
N TRP A 112 -16.93 -10.86 14.66
CA TRP A 112 -15.73 -11.53 15.17
C TRP A 112 -15.43 -11.10 16.60
N ASN A 113 -15.14 -12.06 17.47
CA ASN A 113 -14.89 -11.84 18.90
C ASN A 113 -13.55 -12.43 19.39
N ALA A 114 -12.73 -12.96 18.48
CA ALA A 114 -11.42 -13.51 18.78
C ALA A 114 -10.30 -12.53 18.38
N GLY A 115 -9.04 -12.85 18.71
CA GLY A 115 -7.89 -12.09 18.20
C GLY A 115 -7.70 -12.31 16.69
N ALA A 116 -7.16 -11.32 15.99
CA ALA A 116 -6.78 -11.45 14.59
C ALA A 116 -5.41 -12.17 14.48
N ASP A 117 -5.45 -13.48 14.31
CA ASP A 117 -4.27 -14.36 14.24
C ASP A 117 -3.76 -14.56 12.80
N GLY A 118 -4.50 -14.05 11.81
CA GLY A 118 -4.19 -14.22 10.40
C GLY A 118 -4.43 -15.62 9.86
N SER A 119 -5.16 -16.47 10.59
CA SER A 119 -5.48 -17.84 10.17
C SER A 119 -6.92 -17.92 9.65
N TYR A 120 -7.10 -18.42 8.43
CA TYR A 120 -8.42 -18.59 7.84
C TYR A 120 -9.04 -19.93 8.28
N GLY A 121 -9.32 -20.05 9.58
CA GLY A 121 -9.87 -21.26 10.20
C GLY A 121 -11.39 -21.31 10.23
N LEU A 122 -11.95 -22.34 10.88
CA LEU A 122 -13.41 -22.58 10.98
C LEU A 122 -14.17 -21.39 11.57
N THR A 123 -13.61 -20.73 12.58
CA THR A 123 -14.22 -19.53 13.17
C THR A 123 -14.27 -18.39 12.16
N THR A 124 -13.20 -18.17 11.38
CA THR A 124 -13.14 -17.11 10.35
C THR A 124 -14.17 -17.39 9.26
N VAL A 125 -14.29 -18.64 8.82
CA VAL A 125 -15.32 -19.10 7.87
C VAL A 125 -16.73 -18.80 8.40
N GLN A 126 -17.01 -19.11 9.67
CA GLN A 126 -18.31 -18.85 10.28
C GLN A 126 -18.64 -17.35 10.34
N ALA A 127 -17.68 -16.52 10.73
CA ALA A 127 -17.84 -15.07 10.79
C ALA A 127 -18.09 -14.46 9.39
N VAL A 128 -17.36 -14.93 8.37
CA VAL A 128 -17.57 -14.51 6.97
C VAL A 128 -18.97 -14.90 6.49
N MET A 129 -19.39 -16.15 6.72
CA MET A 129 -20.74 -16.58 6.33
C MET A 129 -21.85 -15.81 7.05
N ALA A 130 -21.66 -15.50 8.33
CA ALA A 130 -22.61 -14.71 9.11
C ALA A 130 -22.75 -13.29 8.55
N PHE A 131 -21.62 -12.64 8.24
CA PHE A 131 -21.60 -11.33 7.58
C PHE A 131 -22.25 -11.37 6.20
N GLN A 132 -21.90 -12.36 5.36
CA GLN A 132 -22.49 -12.52 4.03
C GLN A 132 -24.01 -12.67 4.11
N LYS A 133 -24.51 -13.52 5.00
CA LYS A 133 -25.96 -13.68 5.22
C LYS A 133 -26.62 -12.38 5.69
N TRP A 134 -25.99 -11.65 6.61
CA TRP A 134 -26.52 -10.37 7.09
C TRP A 134 -26.62 -9.31 5.99
N LYS A 135 -25.68 -9.31 5.04
CA LYS A 135 -25.68 -8.44 3.86
C LYS A 135 -26.58 -8.91 2.71
N GLY A 136 -27.23 -10.07 2.83
CA GLY A 136 -28.02 -10.66 1.75
C GLY A 136 -27.17 -11.24 0.60
N LEU A 137 -25.89 -11.52 0.86
CA LEU A 137 -24.97 -12.16 -0.08
C LEU A 137 -25.03 -13.69 0.04
N PRO A 138 -24.67 -14.43 -1.03
CA PRO A 138 -24.47 -15.87 -0.93
C PRO A 138 -23.37 -16.22 0.08
N SER A 139 -23.62 -17.19 0.97
CA SER A 139 -22.67 -17.59 2.01
C SER A 139 -21.60 -18.54 1.47
N THR A 140 -20.66 -18.00 0.69
CA THR A 140 -19.67 -18.78 -0.09
C THR A 140 -18.41 -19.14 0.70
N THR A 141 -18.27 -18.71 1.96
CA THR A 141 -17.04 -18.84 2.80
C THR A 141 -15.82 -18.12 2.23
N VAL A 142 -15.95 -17.45 1.10
CA VAL A 142 -14.91 -16.74 0.36
C VAL A 142 -15.24 -15.26 0.41
N VAL A 143 -14.28 -14.43 0.77
CA VAL A 143 -14.44 -12.97 0.68
C VAL A 143 -14.05 -12.54 -0.72
N ASP A 144 -15.03 -12.48 -1.62
CA ASP A 144 -14.89 -11.93 -2.97
C ASP A 144 -15.05 -10.40 -2.98
N ASN A 145 -14.94 -9.78 -4.16
CA ASN A 145 -15.05 -8.33 -4.29
C ASN A 145 -16.40 -7.80 -3.78
N ALA A 146 -17.50 -8.53 -4.00
CA ALA A 146 -18.82 -8.14 -3.49
C ALA A 146 -18.86 -8.15 -1.96
N THR A 147 -18.26 -9.16 -1.33
CA THR A 147 -18.14 -9.26 0.13
C THR A 147 -17.18 -8.20 0.70
N ALA A 148 -16.09 -7.88 -0.01
CA ALA A 148 -15.05 -6.95 0.47
C ALA A 148 -15.47 -5.47 0.51
N ILE A 149 -16.44 -5.08 -0.34
CA ILE A 149 -16.93 -3.69 -0.43
C ILE A 149 -18.26 -3.45 0.32
N ALA A 150 -18.88 -4.49 0.88
CA ALA A 150 -20.18 -4.43 1.54
C ALA A 150 -20.10 -3.82 2.96
#